data_AF-A0A139CHN7-F1
#
_entry.id   AF-A0A139CHN7-F1
#
_cell.length_a   1.000
_cell.length_b   1.000
_cell.length_c   1.000
_cell.angle_alpha   90.00
_cell.angle_beta   90.00
_cell.angle_gamma   90.00
#
_symmetry.space_group_name_H-M   'P 1'
#
loop_
_entity.id
_entity.type
_entity.pdbx_description
1 polymer ?
#
loop_
_entity_poly.entity_id
_entity_poly.type
_entity_poly.pdbx_seq_one_letter_code
_entity_poly.pdbx_strand_id
1 'polypeptide(L)'
;RILDSYGLGAGHVFNLGHGISQHTDPQRVSDFQVIEIKKAITSLYDPVRVAKDVVDIIEKEHALGRGVLINVSGGRKPQAFGALYGAFARSDMVKKVVYVTEEDNFMIEFPILSFNLSPTKKLILEMIQNGTVAVENIAATVGISKGMTYNHLRELKTMGYVSDDSGYSLTDSGRLAVI
;
A
#
# COMPACT_ATOMS: atom_id res chain seq x y z
N ARG A 1 -23.35 7.32 -10.69
CA ARG A 1 -22.49 7.04 -11.87
C ARG A 1 -21.15 6.39 -11.49
N ILE A 2 -20.38 6.90 -10.52
CA ILE A 2 -19.17 6.20 -10.03
C ILE A 2 -19.53 5.01 -9.12
N LEU A 3 -20.48 5.14 -8.19
CA LEU A 3 -20.85 4.05 -7.29
C LEU A 3 -21.48 2.84 -8.01
N ASP A 4 -22.22 3.09 -9.10
CA ASP A 4 -22.86 2.04 -9.90
C ASP A 4 -21.86 1.06 -10.54
N SER A 5 -20.61 1.49 -10.74
CA SER A 5 -19.58 0.64 -11.35
C SER A 5 -18.95 -0.36 -10.38
N TYR A 6 -19.16 -0.23 -9.07
CA TYR A 6 -18.61 -1.16 -8.05
C TYR A 6 -19.48 -2.40 -7.78
N GLY A 7 -20.68 -2.47 -8.34
CA GLY A 7 -21.62 -3.59 -8.16
C GLY A 7 -22.40 -3.55 -6.83
N LEU A 8 -23.19 -4.61 -6.58
CA LEU A 8 -24.02 -4.77 -5.38
C LEU A 8 -23.31 -5.63 -4.33
N GLY A 9 -23.22 -5.17 -3.08
CA GLY A 9 -22.69 -5.95 -1.96
C GLY A 9 -22.27 -5.11 -0.76
N ALA A 10 -22.06 -5.76 0.39
CA ALA A 10 -21.52 -5.11 1.59
C ALA A 10 -19.99 -4.98 1.47
N GLY A 11 -19.47 -3.75 1.48
CA GLY A 11 -18.04 -3.46 1.38
C GLY A 11 -17.73 -1.97 1.60
N HIS A 12 -16.45 -1.64 1.82
CA HIS A 12 -15.99 -0.25 1.98
C HIS A 12 -15.11 0.14 0.79
N VAL A 13 -15.42 1.27 0.17
CA VAL A 13 -14.62 1.86 -0.91
C VAL A 13 -13.76 2.96 -0.33
N PHE A 14 -12.44 2.77 -0.34
CA PHE A 14 -11.49 3.81 0.05
C PHE A 14 -11.12 4.64 -1.17
N ASN A 15 -11.39 5.94 -1.08
CA ASN A 15 -10.95 6.92 -2.06
C ASN A 15 -10.08 7.97 -1.36
N LEU A 16 -8.79 7.98 -1.66
CA LEU A 16 -7.86 8.97 -1.13
C LEU A 16 -7.73 10.15 -2.10
N GLY A 17 -8.78 10.96 -2.12
CA GLY A 17 -8.90 12.13 -2.98
C GLY A 17 -10.36 12.51 -3.19
N HIS A 18 -10.59 13.65 -3.85
CA HIS A 18 -11.89 14.29 -4.09
C HIS A 18 -12.91 13.46 -4.92
N GLY A 19 -12.75 12.15 -5.04
CA GLY A 19 -13.45 11.30 -6.02
C GLY A 19 -14.75 10.65 -5.54
N ILE A 20 -15.41 11.16 -4.50
CA ILE A 20 -16.86 11.35 -4.64
C ILE A 20 -16.96 12.81 -5.01
N SER A 21 -17.15 13.08 -6.31
CA SER A 21 -17.38 14.43 -6.80
C SER A 21 -18.33 15.13 -5.83
N GLN A 22 -18.01 16.34 -5.39
CA GLN A 22 -18.92 17.17 -4.59
C GLN A 22 -20.27 17.42 -5.29
N HIS A 23 -20.36 17.06 -6.58
CA HIS A 23 -21.56 17.08 -7.41
C HIS A 23 -22.28 15.71 -7.48
N THR A 24 -21.85 14.73 -6.68
CA THR A 24 -22.54 13.44 -6.56
C THR A 24 -23.79 13.63 -5.72
N ASP A 25 -24.94 13.46 -6.35
CA ASP A 25 -26.27 13.57 -5.75
C ASP A 25 -26.41 12.64 -4.51
N PRO A 26 -26.61 13.18 -3.30
CA PRO A 26 -26.76 12.40 -2.08
C PRO A 26 -27.92 11.38 -2.15
N GLN A 27 -28.99 11.67 -2.90
CA GLN A 27 -30.14 10.77 -3.04
C GLN A 27 -29.82 9.54 -3.90
N ARG A 28 -28.79 9.60 -4.74
CA ARG A 28 -28.33 8.43 -5.53
C ARG A 28 -27.31 7.58 -4.78
N VAL A 29 -26.72 8.11 -3.71
CA VAL A 29 -25.84 7.37 -2.79
C VAL A 29 -26.67 6.50 -1.85
N SER A 30 -27.92 6.91 -1.53
CA SER A 30 -28.83 6.17 -0.66
C SER A 30 -29.45 4.90 -1.27
N ASP A 31 -29.41 4.73 -2.59
CA ASP A 31 -29.94 3.54 -3.28
C ASP A 31 -28.96 2.35 -3.24
N PHE A 32 -27.68 2.60 -2.92
CA PHE A 32 -26.72 1.58 -2.53
C PHE A 32 -26.83 1.38 -1.02
N GLN A 33 -26.82 0.12 -0.54
CA GLN A 33 -26.68 -0.22 0.88
C GLN A 33 -25.73 0.78 1.56
N VAL A 34 -26.26 1.57 2.50
CA VAL A 34 -25.64 2.74 3.15
C VAL A 34 -24.12 2.60 3.21
N ILE A 35 -23.42 3.16 2.21
CA ILE A 35 -21.96 3.19 2.21
C ILE A 35 -21.56 4.30 3.18
N GLU A 36 -21.06 3.91 4.34
CA GLU A 36 -20.53 4.85 5.32
C GLU A 36 -19.24 5.48 4.76
N ILE A 37 -19.27 6.78 4.45
CA ILE A 37 -18.10 7.50 3.93
C ILE A 37 -17.30 8.08 5.10
N LYS A 38 -16.09 7.57 5.33
CA LYS A 38 -15.13 8.12 6.29
C LYS A 38 -14.00 8.83 5.56
N LYS A 39 -13.68 10.05 6.00
CA LYS A 39 -12.54 10.81 5.49
C LYS A 39 -11.31 10.53 6.36
N ALA A 40 -10.23 10.10 5.72
CA ALA A 40 -8.90 10.02 6.32
C ALA A 40 -7.99 11.10 5.72
N ILE A 41 -7.36 11.91 6.57
CA ILE A 41 -6.40 12.93 6.14
C ILE A 41 -5.02 12.29 6.08
N THR A 42 -4.34 12.45 4.95
CA THR A 42 -2.99 11.91 4.71
C THR A 42 -2.10 12.95 4.00
N SER A 43 -0.84 12.60 3.74
CA SER A 43 0.10 13.47 3.03
C SER A 43 -0.33 13.73 1.58
N LEU A 44 0.01 14.91 1.07
CA LEU A 44 -0.22 15.28 -0.33
C LEU A 44 0.93 14.83 -1.26
N TYR A 45 2.13 14.66 -0.73
CA TYR A 45 3.36 14.49 -1.51
C TYR A 45 4.32 13.42 -0.96
N ASP A 46 4.00 12.76 0.16
CA ASP A 46 4.79 11.66 0.71
C ASP A 46 4.07 10.33 0.46
N PRO A 47 4.39 9.61 -0.64
CA PRO A 47 3.73 8.36 -0.99
C PRO A 47 3.96 7.25 0.04
N VAL A 48 5.08 7.26 0.78
CA VAL A 48 5.36 6.27 1.83
C VAL A 48 4.44 6.49 3.01
N ARG A 49 4.25 7.74 3.43
CA ARG A 49 3.26 8.07 4.47
C ARG A 49 1.83 7.73 4.04
N VAL A 50 1.45 8.04 2.80
CA VAL A 50 0.13 7.66 2.28
C VAL A 50 -0.06 6.15 2.30
N ALA A 51 0.94 5.38 1.87
CA ALA A 51 0.88 3.92 1.87
C ALA A 51 0.69 3.37 3.28
N LYS A 52 1.40 3.91 4.28
CA LYS A 52 1.22 3.53 5.70
C LYS A 52 -0.20 3.80 6.19
N ASP A 53 -0.71 5.01 5.95
CA ASP A 53 -2.07 5.37 6.36
C ASP A 53 -3.12 4.45 5.70
N VAL A 54 -2.87 4.01 4.46
CA VAL A 54 -3.71 3.05 3.74
C VAL A 54 -3.63 1.65 4.33
N VAL A 55 -2.43 1.16 4.65
CA VAL A 55 -2.24 -0.13 5.32
C VAL A 55 -3.02 -0.17 6.63
N ASP A 56 -2.90 0.85 7.47
CA ASP A 56 -3.64 0.95 8.73
C ASP A 56 -5.15 0.85 8.54
N ILE A 57 -5.66 1.43 7.45
CA ILE A 57 -7.09 1.41 7.11
C ILE A 57 -7.50 0.02 6.60
N ILE A 58 -6.72 -0.59 5.71
CA ILE A 58 -6.96 -1.94 5.19
C ILE A 58 -7.05 -2.93 6.35
N GLU A 59 -6.07 -2.90 7.26
CA GLU A 59 -6.01 -3.80 8.41
C GLU A 59 -7.21 -3.63 9.34
N LYS A 60 -7.62 -2.38 9.64
CA LYS A 60 -8.80 -2.10 10.47
C LYS A 60 -10.07 -2.65 9.86
N GLU A 61 -10.32 -2.44 8.58
CA GLU A 61 -11.53 -2.96 7.93
C GLU A 61 -11.49 -4.48 7.77
N HIS A 62 -10.33 -5.04 7.45
CA HIS A 62 -10.15 -6.48 7.34
C HIS A 62 -10.40 -7.16 8.70
N ALA A 63 -9.94 -6.57 9.81
CA ALA A 63 -10.21 -7.05 11.17
C ALA A 63 -11.71 -7.03 11.54
N LEU A 64 -12.51 -6.19 10.88
CA LEU A 64 -13.97 -6.17 10.98
C LEU A 64 -14.66 -7.17 10.04
N GLY A 65 -13.90 -8.01 9.34
CA GLY A 65 -14.40 -9.00 8.38
C GLY A 65 -14.91 -8.40 7.06
N ARG A 66 -14.56 -7.14 6.77
CA ARG A 66 -15.05 -6.43 5.58
C ARG A 66 -14.13 -6.67 4.38
N GLY A 67 -14.73 -6.78 3.20
CA GLY A 67 -13.97 -6.81 1.95
C GLY A 67 -13.46 -5.42 1.58
N VAL A 68 -12.17 -5.33 1.27
CA VAL A 68 -11.52 -4.05 0.93
C VAL A 68 -11.34 -3.93 -0.58
N LEU A 69 -11.86 -2.84 -1.13
CA LEU A 69 -11.63 -2.43 -2.53
C LEU A 69 -11.00 -1.04 -2.54
N ILE A 70 -9.93 -0.89 -3.31
CA ILE A 70 -9.15 0.34 -3.35
C ILE A 70 -9.35 1.03 -4.68
N ASN A 71 -9.78 2.29 -4.65
CA ASN A 71 -9.90 3.14 -5.82
C ASN A 71 -8.74 4.14 -5.87
N VAL A 72 -7.95 4.10 -6.94
CA VAL A 72 -6.78 4.97 -7.18
C VAL A 72 -7.01 6.05 -8.24
N SER A 73 -8.26 6.31 -8.62
CA SER A 73 -8.62 7.31 -9.65
C SER A 73 -8.44 8.74 -9.17
N GLY A 74 -8.69 8.98 -7.88
CA GLY A 74 -8.71 10.31 -7.29
C GLY A 74 -7.42 10.70 -6.60
N GLY A 75 -7.33 11.98 -6.25
CA GLY A 75 -6.22 12.52 -5.46
C GLY A 75 -5.04 12.98 -6.31
N ARG A 76 -4.00 13.47 -5.64
CA ARG A 76 -2.74 13.80 -6.33
C ARG A 76 -2.03 12.52 -6.71
N LYS A 77 -1.25 12.52 -7.80
CA LYS A 77 -0.47 11.34 -8.24
C LYS A 77 0.29 10.65 -7.10
N PRO A 78 0.99 11.35 -6.18
CA PRO A 78 1.63 10.70 -5.03
C PRO A 78 0.66 9.96 -4.09
N GLN A 79 -0.57 10.44 -3.94
CA GLN A 79 -1.60 9.79 -3.13
C GLN A 79 -2.14 8.54 -3.82
N ALA A 80 -2.41 8.62 -5.13
CA ALA A 80 -2.82 7.46 -5.92
C ALA A 80 -1.76 6.35 -5.90
N PHE A 81 -0.47 6.71 -6.07
CA PHE A 81 0.63 5.76 -5.95
C PHE A 81 0.79 5.22 -4.53
N GLY A 82 0.69 6.07 -3.50
CA GLY A 82 0.71 5.61 -2.11
C GLY A 82 -0.41 4.63 -1.79
N ALA A 83 -1.63 4.89 -2.28
CA ALA A 83 -2.76 3.98 -2.15
C ALA A 83 -2.51 2.63 -2.84
N LEU A 84 -1.95 2.66 -4.05
CA LEU A 84 -1.55 1.45 -4.77
C LEU A 84 -0.47 0.66 -4.01
N TYR A 85 0.55 1.34 -3.47
CA TYR A 85 1.61 0.68 -2.71
C TYR A 85 1.11 0.10 -1.38
N GLY A 86 0.22 0.80 -0.68
CA GLY A 86 -0.45 0.27 0.51
C GLY A 86 -1.29 -0.98 0.19
N ALA A 87 -1.96 -0.98 -0.97
CA ALA A 87 -2.69 -2.16 -1.45
C ALA A 87 -1.76 -3.37 -1.68
N PHE A 88 -0.58 -3.15 -2.27
CA PHE A 88 0.39 -4.21 -2.53
C PHE A 88 1.01 -4.76 -1.24
N ALA A 89 1.24 -3.90 -0.25
CA ALA A 89 1.74 -4.28 1.07
C ALA A 89 0.77 -5.19 1.85
N ARG A 90 -0.52 -5.12 1.55
CA ARG A 90 -1.59 -5.96 2.13
C ARG A 90 -2.41 -6.65 1.05
N SER A 91 -1.72 -7.17 0.05
CA SER A 91 -2.32 -7.79 -1.13
C SER A 91 -3.27 -8.95 -0.79
N ASP A 92 -3.02 -9.66 0.31
CA ASP A 92 -3.86 -10.74 0.85
C ASP A 92 -5.16 -10.25 1.50
N MET A 93 -5.23 -8.97 1.90
CA MET A 93 -6.41 -8.35 2.53
C MET A 93 -7.24 -7.51 1.55
N VAL A 94 -6.72 -7.26 0.34
CA VAL A 94 -7.36 -6.43 -0.69
C VAL A 94 -8.00 -7.32 -1.75
N LYS A 95 -9.29 -7.10 -2.04
CA LYS A 95 -10.01 -7.86 -3.07
C LYS A 95 -9.65 -7.38 -4.47
N LYS A 96 -9.63 -6.05 -4.68
CA LYS A 96 -9.40 -5.40 -5.98
C LYS A 96 -8.80 -4.01 -5.80
N VAL A 97 -7.97 -3.61 -6.77
CA VAL A 97 -7.54 -2.23 -6.96
C VAL A 97 -8.06 -1.76 -8.31
N VAL A 98 -8.72 -0.61 -8.35
CA VAL A 98 -9.40 -0.11 -9.55
C VAL A 98 -9.07 1.35 -9.83
N TYR A 99 -9.08 1.69 -11.11
CA TYR A 99 -9.10 3.04 -11.63
C TYR A 99 -10.33 3.21 -12.51
N VAL A 100 -11.02 4.31 -12.34
CA VAL A 100 -12.23 4.69 -13.08
C VAL A 100 -11.85 5.90 -13.93
N THR A 101 -11.94 5.74 -15.24
CA THR A 101 -11.68 6.82 -16.20
C THR A 101 -12.73 7.93 -16.06
N GLU A 102 -12.32 9.18 -16.23
CA GLU A 102 -13.25 10.32 -16.12
C GLU A 102 -14.20 10.44 -17.32
N GLU A 103 -13.74 10.03 -18.51
CA GLU A 103 -14.45 10.22 -19.78
C GLU A 103 -15.70 9.34 -19.90
N ASP A 104 -15.56 8.05 -19.59
CA ASP A 104 -16.60 7.04 -19.82
C ASP A 104 -16.93 6.21 -18.57
N ASN A 105 -16.35 6.50 -17.40
CA ASN A 105 -16.47 5.72 -16.17
C ASN A 105 -16.09 4.24 -16.34
N PHE A 106 -15.23 3.95 -17.31
CA PHE A 106 -14.69 2.62 -17.53
C PHE A 106 -13.78 2.23 -16.36
N MET A 107 -14.03 1.04 -15.80
CA MET A 107 -13.26 0.51 -14.69
C MET A 107 -12.11 -0.34 -15.19
N ILE A 108 -10.90 0.12 -14.92
CA ILE A 108 -9.65 -0.60 -15.17
C ILE A 108 -9.24 -1.25 -13.84
N GLU A 109 -9.20 -2.58 -13.81
CA GLU A 109 -8.66 -3.33 -12.68
C GLU A 109 -7.13 -3.42 -12.80
N PHE A 110 -6.44 -3.03 -11.73
CA PHE A 110 -4.99 -3.18 -11.63
C PHE A 110 -4.64 -4.56 -11.07
N PRO A 111 -3.50 -5.16 -11.49
CA PRO A 111 -3.02 -6.38 -10.87
C PRO A 111 -2.65 -6.10 -9.41
N ILE A 112 -3.01 -7.02 -8.52
CA ILE A 112 -2.54 -7.01 -7.12
C ILE A 112 -1.17 -7.68 -7.10
N LEU A 113 -0.13 -6.88 -6.82
CA LEU A 113 1.25 -7.37 -6.73
C LEU A 113 1.63 -7.57 -5.26
N SER A 114 2.45 -8.57 -5.00
CA SER A 114 3.11 -8.78 -3.71
C SER A 114 4.61 -8.47 -3.84
N PHE A 115 5.23 -8.02 -2.74
CA PHE A 115 6.66 -7.72 -2.73
C PHE A 115 7.57 -8.96 -2.82
N ASN A 116 7.02 -10.19 -2.71
CA ASN A 116 7.74 -11.46 -2.83
C ASN A 116 9.06 -11.51 -2.03
N LEU A 117 9.05 -10.98 -0.81
CA LEU A 117 10.20 -11.01 0.09
C LEU A 117 10.14 -12.23 1.01
N SER A 118 11.26 -12.92 1.14
CA SER A 118 11.39 -13.97 2.17
C SER A 118 11.35 -13.35 3.57
N PRO A 119 10.91 -14.09 4.61
CA PRO A 119 10.92 -13.61 5.98
C PRO A 119 12.29 -13.07 6.43
N THR A 120 13.37 -13.76 6.03
CA THR A 120 14.75 -13.34 6.27
C THR A 120 15.06 -11.96 5.68
N LYS A 121 14.68 -11.71 4.42
CA LYS A 121 14.92 -10.42 3.76
C LYS A 121 14.09 -9.30 4.41
N LYS A 122 12.84 -9.59 4.78
CA LYS A 122 11.99 -8.63 5.49
C LYS A 122 12.61 -8.23 6.83
N LEU A 123 13.06 -9.20 7.62
CA LEU A 123 13.72 -8.95 8.90
C LEU A 123 14.99 -8.10 8.74
N ILE A 124 15.80 -8.36 7.70
CA ILE A 124 16.98 -7.53 7.40
C ILE A 124 16.56 -6.07 7.13
N LEU A 125 15.51 -5.85 6.33
CA LEU A 125 15.02 -4.50 6.04
C LEU A 125 14.49 -3.80 7.30
N GLU A 126 13.76 -4.52 8.17
CA GLU A 126 13.28 -4.02 9.47
C GLU A 126 14.45 -3.60 10.38
N MET A 127 15.52 -4.39 10.43
CA MET A 127 16.73 -4.05 11.19
C MET A 127 17.39 -2.76 10.68
N ILE A 128 17.50 -2.58 9.36
CA ILE A 128 18.03 -1.36 8.75
C ILE A 128 17.10 -0.17 9.05
N GLN A 129 15.78 -0.36 8.97
CA GLN A 129 14.79 0.67 9.32
C GLN A 129 14.97 1.16 10.76
N ASN A 130 15.30 0.24 11.67
CA ASN A 130 15.56 0.52 13.08
C ASN A 130 17.00 0.99 13.38
N GLY A 131 17.79 1.27 12.34
CA GLY A 131 19.16 1.82 12.46
C GLY A 131 20.27 0.78 12.67
N THR A 132 19.97 -0.51 12.62
CA THR A 132 21.00 -1.56 12.69
C THR A 132 21.57 -1.84 11.31
N VAL A 133 22.77 -1.33 11.04
CA VAL A 133 23.44 -1.46 9.73
C VAL A 133 24.69 -2.34 9.74
N ALA A 134 25.18 -2.72 10.92
CA ALA A 134 26.33 -3.61 11.06
C ALA A 134 25.97 -5.06 10.67
N VAL A 135 26.69 -5.62 9.70
CA VAL A 135 26.44 -6.95 9.14
C VAL A 135 26.54 -8.03 10.22
N GLU A 136 27.48 -7.88 11.16
CA GLU A 136 27.64 -8.74 12.34
C GLU A 136 26.35 -8.86 13.15
N ASN A 137 25.73 -7.72 13.43
CA ASN A 137 24.54 -7.64 14.27
C ASN A 137 23.32 -8.19 13.52
N ILE A 138 23.23 -7.90 12.22
CA ILE A 138 22.19 -8.46 11.34
C ILE A 138 22.33 -9.99 11.27
N ALA A 139 23.53 -10.51 11.02
CA ALA A 139 23.79 -11.95 10.94
C ALA A 139 23.40 -12.68 12.24
N ALA A 140 23.81 -12.13 13.39
CA ALA A 140 23.51 -12.70 14.70
C ALA A 140 22.01 -12.70 15.01
N THR A 141 21.31 -11.60 14.73
CA THR A 141 19.87 -11.45 15.03
C THR A 141 19.01 -12.32 14.12
N VAL A 142 19.35 -12.37 12.83
CA VAL A 142 18.62 -13.17 11.83
C VAL A 142 18.95 -14.66 11.94
N GLY A 143 20.07 -15.02 12.57
CA GLY A 143 20.51 -16.41 12.73
C GLY A 143 21.12 -17.00 11.45
N ILE A 144 21.82 -16.19 10.66
CA ILE A 144 22.47 -16.61 9.39
C ILE A 144 23.97 -16.28 9.39
N SER A 145 24.73 -16.90 8.48
CA SER A 145 26.15 -16.59 8.34
C SER A 145 26.38 -15.18 7.77
N LYS A 146 27.51 -14.56 8.10
CA LYS A 146 27.89 -13.25 7.51
C LYS A 146 27.86 -13.26 5.98
N GLY A 147 28.31 -14.36 5.35
CA GLY A 147 28.28 -14.52 3.90
C GLY A 147 26.85 -14.50 3.33
N MET A 148 25.90 -15.17 4.00
CA MET A 148 24.49 -15.12 3.63
C MET A 148 23.90 -13.73 3.83
N THR A 149 24.29 -13.02 4.89
CA THR A 149 23.86 -11.64 5.12
C THR A 149 24.32 -10.71 3.99
N TYR A 150 25.60 -10.78 3.59
CA TYR A 150 26.10 -10.02 2.44
C TYR A 150 25.38 -10.38 1.14
N ASN A 151 25.09 -11.65 0.90
CA ASN A 151 24.34 -12.07 -0.28
C ASN A 151 22.92 -11.47 -0.30
N HIS A 152 22.19 -11.55 0.81
CA HIS A 152 20.86 -10.95 0.90
C HIS A 152 20.88 -9.43 0.77
N LEU A 153 21.86 -8.74 1.37
CA LEU A 153 22.00 -7.29 1.22
C LEU A 153 22.29 -6.89 -0.24
N ARG A 154 23.10 -7.69 -0.95
CA ARG A 154 23.36 -7.49 -2.38
C ARG A 154 22.08 -7.70 -3.21
N GLU A 155 21.33 -8.76 -2.96
CA GLU A 155 20.05 -9.00 -3.62
C GLU A 155 19.05 -7.87 -3.35
N LEU A 156 18.92 -7.43 -2.10
CA LEU A 156 18.05 -6.30 -1.71
C LEU A 156 18.47 -4.99 -2.39
N LYS A 157 19.77 -4.76 -2.58
CA LYS A 157 20.28 -3.64 -3.38
C LYS A 157 19.91 -3.76 -4.85
N THR A 158 20.08 -4.93 -5.46
CA THR A 158 19.69 -5.20 -6.86
C THR A 158 18.19 -5.01 -7.08
N MET A 159 17.38 -5.36 -6.09
CA MET A 159 15.93 -5.14 -6.09
C MET A 159 15.54 -3.67 -5.81
N GLY A 160 16.52 -2.81 -5.49
CA GLY A 160 16.29 -1.39 -5.23
C GLY A 160 15.70 -1.08 -3.85
N TYR A 161 15.74 -2.01 -2.89
CA TYR A 161 15.24 -1.81 -1.52
C TYR A 161 16.27 -1.16 -0.59
N VAL A 162 17.56 -1.31 -0.88
CA VAL A 162 18.66 -0.80 -0.07
C VAL A 162 19.62 0.00 -0.96
N SER A 163 20.10 1.14 -0.49
CA SER A 163 21.24 1.87 -1.06
C SER A 163 22.45 1.80 -0.13
N ASP A 164 23.67 1.99 -0.67
CA ASP A 164 24.93 1.93 0.07
C ASP A 164 25.76 3.21 0.04
N ASP A 165 25.17 4.33 -0.39
CA ASP A 165 25.86 5.62 -0.55
C ASP A 165 26.44 6.18 0.77
N SER A 166 25.98 5.69 1.92
CA SER A 166 26.48 6.05 3.26
C SER A 166 26.38 4.88 4.25
N GLY A 167 26.67 3.66 3.77
CA GLY A 167 26.30 2.42 4.44
C GLY A 167 24.87 1.98 4.06
N TYR A 168 24.42 0.83 4.57
CA TYR A 168 23.11 0.28 4.19
C TYR A 168 21.97 1.17 4.70
N SER A 169 21.21 1.76 3.79
CA SER A 169 20.02 2.56 4.11
C SER A 169 18.83 2.16 3.23
N LEU A 170 17.60 2.33 3.74
CA LEU A 170 16.40 1.96 2.98
C LEU A 170 16.01 3.03 1.95
N THR A 171 15.80 2.58 0.72
CA THR A 171 15.11 3.38 -0.30
C THR A 171 13.62 3.50 0.03
N ASP A 172 12.88 4.31 -0.71
CA ASP A 172 11.42 4.40 -0.59
C ASP A 172 10.75 3.05 -0.80
N SER A 173 11.19 2.30 -1.81
CA SER A 173 10.75 0.92 -2.05
C SER A 173 11.06 0.02 -0.85
N GLY A 174 12.24 0.17 -0.24
CA GLY A 174 12.63 -0.62 0.94
C GLY A 174 11.76 -0.31 2.15
N ARG A 175 11.39 0.96 2.33
CA ARG A 175 10.45 1.38 3.38
C ARG A 175 9.04 0.88 3.11
N LEU A 176 8.60 0.82 1.85
CA LEU A 176 7.30 0.25 1.46
C LEU A 176 7.25 -1.28 1.61
N ALA A 177 8.37 -1.96 1.52
CA ALA A 177 8.45 -3.41 1.65
C ALA A 177 8.30 -3.91 3.11
N VAL A 178 8.51 -3.04 4.09
CA VAL A 178 8.46 -3.38 5.53
C VAL A 178 7.21 -2.86 6.24
N ILE A 179 6.39 -2.04 5.56
CA ILE A 179 5.10 -1.61 6.12
C ILE A 179 4.09 -2.74 6.06
#